data_AF-A0A6J1K4A0-F1
#
_entry.id   AF-A0A6J1K4A0-F1
#
_cell.length_a   1.000
_cell.length_b   1.000
_cell.length_c   1.000
_cell.angle_alpha   90.00
_cell.angle_beta   90.00
_cell.angle_gamma   90.00
#
_symmetry.space_group_name_H-M   'P 1'
#
loop_
_entity.id
_entity.type
_entity.pdbx_description
1 polymer ?
#
loop_
_entity_poly.entity_id
_entity_poly.type
_entity_poly.pdbx_seq_one_letter_code
_entity_poly.pdbx_strand_id
1 'polypeptide(L)'
;MCANCQPSLQYITFHTKKSKIISQIFIFKSEEFWVVPIPSPAPLSLSMAKASSSLFQTLKRYIKKPWEITGPCADSEYRSAVPSALEYRLFCPATTKQKPIVPTSNPETVFDIKYYSRDQRRNRPPIRCTILKKPDIEQMMKETKFDPADFPKVYLTAAIEEDINARGGGYQK
;
A
#
# COMPACT_ATOMS: atom_id res chain seq x y z
N MET A 1 -14.06 45.55 -23.09
CA MET A 1 -15.20 44.78 -22.56
C MET A 1 -14.70 43.90 -21.44
N CYS A 2 -14.88 44.37 -20.20
CA CYS A 2 -14.60 43.61 -18.99
C CYS A 2 -15.74 42.63 -18.72
N ALA A 3 -15.42 41.39 -18.37
CA ALA A 3 -16.32 40.50 -17.62
C ALA A 3 -15.50 39.46 -16.86
N ASN A 4 -15.28 39.77 -15.58
CA ASN A 4 -15.15 38.88 -14.43
C ASN A 4 -14.98 37.36 -14.68
N CYS A 5 -13.82 36.83 -14.31
CA CYS A 5 -13.68 35.41 -13.99
C CYS A 5 -13.13 35.30 -12.56
N GLN A 6 -14.02 35.02 -11.61
CA GLN A 6 -13.66 34.82 -10.20
C GLN A 6 -12.92 33.48 -10.02
N PRO A 7 -11.93 33.39 -9.11
CA PRO A 7 -11.39 32.12 -8.67
C PRO A 7 -12.38 31.44 -7.71
N SER A 8 -12.78 30.22 -8.03
CA SER A 8 -13.62 29.35 -7.20
C SER A 8 -12.83 28.87 -5.97
N LEU A 9 -13.07 29.51 -4.83
CA LEU A 9 -12.68 28.99 -3.52
C LEU A 9 -13.50 27.74 -3.21
N GLN A 10 -12.89 26.57 -3.33
CA GLN A 10 -13.48 25.34 -2.78
C GLN A 10 -13.21 25.29 -1.27
N TYR A 11 -14.22 25.62 -0.49
CA TYR A 11 -14.24 25.37 0.96
C TYR A 11 -14.56 23.90 1.22
N ILE A 12 -13.69 23.22 1.97
CA ILE A 12 -13.99 21.88 2.51
C ILE A 12 -14.73 22.07 3.83
N THR A 13 -16.04 21.83 3.82
CA THR A 13 -16.89 21.78 5.02
C THR A 13 -16.78 20.41 5.67
N PHE A 14 -16.16 20.34 6.85
CA PHE A 14 -16.23 19.16 7.70
C PHE A 14 -17.56 19.12 8.45
N HIS A 15 -18.44 18.20 8.07
CA HIS A 15 -19.63 17.87 8.85
C HIS A 15 -19.26 16.92 9.99
N THR A 16 -19.05 17.46 11.20
CA THR A 16 -18.95 16.63 12.41
C THR A 16 -20.35 16.36 12.98
N LYS A 17 -20.75 15.09 13.03
CA LYS A 17 -21.95 14.63 13.74
C LYS A 17 -21.87 15.05 15.21
N LYS A 18 -22.95 15.70 15.66
CA LYS A 18 -23.32 15.97 17.06
C LYS A 18 -22.69 14.98 18.05
N SER A 19 -21.74 15.46 18.86
CA SER A 19 -21.60 14.98 20.23
C SER A 19 -21.61 16.19 21.16
N LYS A 20 -22.63 16.22 22.02
CA LYS A 20 -22.81 17.19 23.09
C LYS A 20 -21.89 16.71 24.22
N ILE A 21 -20.71 17.30 24.34
CA ILE A 21 -19.95 17.26 25.59
C ILE A 21 -19.64 18.71 25.93
N ILE A 22 -20.47 19.24 26.81
CA ILE A 22 -20.24 20.48 27.53
C ILE A 22 -19.16 20.13 28.56
N SER A 23 -17.90 20.40 28.24
CA SER A 23 -16.85 20.53 29.25
C SER A 23 -16.57 22.01 29.38
N GLN A 24 -17.06 22.58 30.48
CA GLN A 24 -16.85 23.95 30.89
C GLN A 24 -15.36 24.31 30.82
N ILE A 25 -15.06 25.34 30.05
CA ILE A 25 -13.81 26.08 30.15
C ILE A 25 -13.88 26.85 31.47
N PHE A 26 -13.17 26.35 32.48
CA PHE A 26 -12.92 27.10 33.71
C PHE A 26 -11.63 27.88 33.52
N ILE A 27 -11.76 29.16 33.17
CA ILE A 27 -10.69 30.15 33.30
C ILE A 27 -10.63 30.46 34.80
N PHE A 28 -9.67 29.85 35.51
CA PHE A 28 -9.40 30.23 36.89
C PHE A 28 -8.37 31.35 36.91
N LYS A 29 -8.85 32.48 37.41
CA LYS A 29 -8.19 33.74 37.61
C LYS A 29 -7.14 33.59 38.72
N SER A 30 -6.04 34.31 38.53
CA SER A 30 -4.97 34.54 39.48
C SER A 30 -5.48 34.80 40.90
N GLU A 31 -5.00 34.02 41.87
CA GLU A 31 -4.97 34.39 43.27
C GLU A 31 -3.72 33.77 43.93
N GLU A 32 -3.09 34.61 44.73
CA GLU A 32 -1.76 34.45 45.31
C GLU A 32 -1.73 33.30 46.31
N PHE A 33 -0.89 32.30 46.06
CA PHE A 33 -0.61 31.24 47.03
C PHE A 33 0.68 31.57 47.76
N TRP A 34 0.55 32.00 49.01
CA TRP A 34 1.66 32.19 49.94
C TRP A 34 2.41 30.86 50.10
N VAL A 35 3.68 30.85 49.69
CA VAL A 35 4.61 29.75 49.92
C VAL A 35 5.00 29.78 51.40
N VAL A 36 4.49 28.83 52.19
CA VAL A 36 5.05 28.53 53.51
C VAL A 36 6.20 27.53 53.31
N PRO A 37 7.44 27.81 53.77
CA PRO A 37 8.54 26.87 53.65
C PRO A 37 8.32 25.71 54.63
N ILE A 38 8.12 24.50 54.10
CA ILE A 38 8.21 23.26 54.87
C ILE A 38 9.72 22.98 55.09
N PRO A 39 10.19 22.73 56.32
CA PRO A 39 11.58 22.39 56.56
C PRO A 39 11.91 21.01 55.97
N SER A 40 12.98 20.97 55.16
CA SER A 40 13.57 19.76 54.58
C SER A 40 13.93 18.72 55.65
N PRO A 41 13.45 17.47 55.56
CA PRO A 41 14.06 16.37 56.29
C PRO A 41 15.45 16.07 55.71
N ALA A 42 16.42 15.82 56.59
CA ALA A 42 17.81 15.52 56.26
C ALA A 42 17.95 14.29 55.35
N PRO A 43 19.02 14.21 54.51
CA PRO A 43 19.23 13.10 53.59
C PRO A 43 19.62 11.83 54.34
N LEU A 44 18.66 10.92 54.55
CA LEU A 44 18.95 9.54 54.93
C LEU A 44 19.45 8.77 53.68
N SER A 45 20.76 8.55 53.64
CA SER A 45 21.49 7.50 52.92
C SER A 45 20.81 6.88 51.67
N LEU A 46 20.92 7.56 50.52
CA LEU A 46 20.45 7.05 49.22
C LEU A 46 21.59 6.58 48.31
N SER A 47 22.54 5.77 48.82
CA SER A 47 23.66 5.25 48.01
C SER A 47 23.59 3.73 47.72
N MET A 48 22.83 2.94 48.49
CA MET A 48 22.74 1.48 48.27
C MET A 48 21.57 1.02 47.36
N ALA A 49 20.50 1.80 47.23
CA ALA A 49 19.33 1.41 46.40
C ALA A 49 19.56 1.57 44.87
N LYS A 50 20.58 2.32 44.45
CA LYS A 50 20.93 2.50 43.03
C LYS A 50 21.85 1.41 42.48
N ALA A 51 22.58 0.70 43.34
CA ALA A 51 23.53 -0.34 42.93
C ALA A 51 22.86 -1.72 42.70
N SER A 52 21.76 -2.02 43.41
CA SER A 52 21.00 -3.27 43.21
C SER A 52 20.03 -3.19 42.02
N SER A 53 19.50 -2.01 41.71
CA SER A 53 18.58 -1.81 40.58
C SER A 53 19.24 -2.01 39.21
N SER A 54 20.55 -1.74 39.08
CA SER A 54 21.31 -1.97 37.85
C SER A 54 21.51 -3.47 37.56
N LEU A 55 21.74 -4.29 38.59
CA LEU A 55 21.86 -5.74 38.45
C LEU A 55 20.53 -6.39 38.04
N PHE A 56 19.41 -6.00 38.66
CA PHE A 56 18.08 -6.45 38.24
C PHE A 56 17.71 -5.98 36.82
N GLN A 57 18.17 -4.81 36.39
CA GLN A 57 18.02 -4.37 34.99
C GLN A 57 18.83 -5.23 34.01
N THR A 58 20.01 -5.72 34.39
CA THR A 58 20.78 -6.65 33.54
C THR A 58 20.15 -8.05 33.45
N LEU A 59 19.57 -8.57 34.54
CA LEU A 59 18.86 -9.87 34.56
C LEU A 59 17.57 -9.85 33.72
N LYS A 60 16.82 -8.74 33.71
CA LYS A 60 15.64 -8.56 32.85
C LYS A 60 15.94 -8.65 31.35
N ARG A 61 17.19 -8.48 30.92
CA ARG A 61 17.59 -8.64 29.51
C ARG A 61 17.68 -10.11 29.07
N TYR A 62 17.87 -11.03 30.01
CA TYR A 62 17.97 -12.47 29.73
C TYR A 62 16.61 -13.19 29.80
N ILE A 63 15.57 -12.52 30.30
CA ILE A 63 14.20 -13.03 30.34
C ILE A 63 13.49 -12.50 29.09
N LYS A 64 13.27 -13.39 28.10
CA LYS A 64 12.44 -13.09 26.93
C LYS A 64 11.06 -12.61 27.38
N LYS A 65 10.44 -11.70 26.62
CA LYS A 65 9.07 -11.32 26.96
C LYS A 65 8.19 -12.56 26.84
N PRO A 66 7.17 -12.75 27.69
CA PRO A 66 6.38 -13.99 27.71
C PRO A 66 5.77 -14.36 26.34
N TRP A 67 5.44 -13.37 25.52
CA TRP A 67 4.87 -13.51 24.17
C TRP A 67 5.91 -13.71 23.04
N GLU A 68 7.20 -13.76 23.37
CA GLU A 68 8.32 -14.02 22.43
C GLU A 68 8.80 -15.49 22.51
N ILE A 69 8.10 -16.34 23.27
CA ILE A 69 8.46 -17.75 23.45
C ILE A 69 7.87 -18.60 22.32
N THR A 70 6.63 -18.33 21.91
CA THR A 70 5.91 -19.05 20.84
C THR A 70 5.03 -18.11 20.03
N GLY A 71 4.83 -18.44 18.75
CA GLY A 71 3.99 -17.66 17.83
C GLY A 71 4.80 -16.76 16.90
N PRO A 72 4.14 -15.91 16.11
CA PRO A 72 4.80 -15.11 15.07
C PRO A 72 5.92 -14.21 15.61
N CYS A 73 5.77 -13.67 16.82
CA CYS A 73 6.77 -12.81 17.45
C CYS A 73 8.05 -13.54 17.91
N ALA A 74 8.06 -14.88 17.85
CA ALA A 74 9.21 -15.72 18.18
C ALA A 74 9.99 -16.18 16.93
N ASP A 75 9.46 -15.96 15.74
CA ASP A 75 10.09 -16.35 14.48
C ASP A 75 11.22 -15.39 14.11
N SER A 76 12.29 -15.92 13.50
CA SER A 76 13.44 -15.15 13.04
C SER A 76 13.12 -14.23 11.86
N GLU A 77 12.07 -14.56 11.10
CA GLU A 77 11.64 -13.81 9.91
C GLU A 77 10.68 -12.65 10.26
N TYR A 78 10.18 -12.63 11.50
CA TYR A 78 9.22 -11.62 11.96
C TYR A 78 9.87 -10.24 12.06
N ARG A 79 9.23 -9.25 11.42
CA ARG A 79 9.61 -7.83 11.48
C ARG A 79 8.46 -6.98 11.97
N SER A 80 8.77 -5.98 12.80
CA SER A 80 7.78 -5.02 13.29
C SER A 80 7.27 -4.11 12.16
N ALA A 81 5.96 -3.83 12.16
CA ALA A 81 5.31 -3.05 11.10
C ALA A 81 5.65 -1.55 11.10
N VAL A 82 6.27 -1.02 12.16
CA VAL A 82 6.57 0.40 12.31
C VAL A 82 8.00 0.66 11.85
N PRO A 83 8.23 1.11 10.60
CA PRO A 83 9.56 1.50 10.17
C PRO A 83 10.00 2.77 10.91
N SER A 84 11.31 2.92 11.11
CA SER A 84 11.82 4.17 11.68
C SER A 84 11.56 5.33 10.71
N ALA A 85 11.29 6.52 11.25
CA ALA A 85 11.02 7.71 10.43
C ALA A 85 12.18 8.06 9.49
N LEU A 86 13.41 7.68 9.87
CA LEU A 86 14.61 7.88 9.08
C LEU A 86 14.77 6.84 7.96
N GLU A 87 14.04 5.72 7.96
CA GLU A 87 14.22 4.64 6.96
C GLU A 87 13.20 4.71 5.82
N TYR A 88 11.92 4.93 6.12
CA TYR A 88 10.84 4.75 5.13
C TYR A 88 10.71 5.88 4.10
N ARG A 89 11.08 7.11 4.48
CA ARG A 89 10.86 8.30 3.63
C ARG A 89 11.87 9.40 3.90
N LEU A 90 13.14 9.07 3.68
CA LEU A 90 14.27 10.00 3.76
C LEU A 90 14.07 11.28 2.94
N PHE A 91 13.39 11.17 1.80
CA PHE A 91 13.11 12.29 0.91
C PHE A 91 11.60 12.46 0.73
N CYS A 92 11.15 13.71 0.78
CA CYS A 92 9.80 14.06 0.37
C CYS A 92 9.61 13.71 -1.12
N PRO A 93 8.41 13.29 -1.54
CA PRO A 93 8.14 12.85 -2.91
C PRO A 93 8.24 14.02 -3.90
N ALA A 94 8.02 15.25 -3.42
CA ALA A 94 8.19 16.47 -4.18
C ALA A 94 9.65 16.96 -4.24
N THR A 95 10.55 16.36 -3.46
CA THR A 95 11.95 16.77 -3.33
C THR A 95 12.86 15.60 -3.69
N THR A 96 12.82 15.19 -4.95
CA THR A 96 13.68 14.12 -5.47
C THR A 96 15.08 14.67 -5.76
N LYS A 97 16.13 13.91 -5.43
CA LYS A 97 17.52 14.27 -5.76
C LYS A 97 17.82 14.17 -7.25
N GLN A 98 17.09 13.31 -7.94
CA GLN A 98 17.27 13.02 -9.36
C GLN A 98 16.16 13.70 -10.16
N LYS A 99 16.52 14.14 -11.37
CA LYS A 99 15.57 14.58 -12.39
C LYS A 99 15.19 13.37 -13.25
N PRO A 100 13.97 12.81 -13.11
CA PRO A 100 13.57 11.68 -13.93
C PRO A 100 13.37 12.11 -15.39
N ILE A 101 13.82 11.26 -16.32
CA ILE A 101 13.54 11.39 -17.76
C ILE A 101 12.63 10.20 -18.12
N VAL A 102 11.34 10.46 -18.29
CA VAL A 102 10.37 9.43 -18.67
C VAL A 102 10.29 9.38 -20.19
N PRO A 103 10.67 8.27 -20.85
CA PRO A 103 10.59 8.16 -22.29
C PRO A 103 9.13 8.15 -22.75
N THR A 104 8.81 8.92 -23.79
CA THR A 104 7.45 9.04 -24.35
C THR A 104 7.26 8.26 -25.64
N SER A 105 8.31 8.13 -26.45
CA SER A 105 8.31 7.43 -27.73
C SER A 105 9.53 6.54 -27.87
N ASN A 106 9.41 5.51 -28.71
CA ASN A 106 10.54 4.66 -29.09
C ASN A 106 11.48 5.44 -30.03
N PRO A 107 12.81 5.26 -29.94
CA PRO A 107 13.78 6.05 -30.70
C PRO A 107 13.60 5.94 -32.23
N GLU A 108 13.17 4.78 -32.71
CA GLU A 108 12.86 4.53 -34.13
C GLU A 108 11.76 5.45 -34.67
N THR A 109 10.79 5.82 -33.83
CA THR A 109 9.62 6.63 -34.20
C THR A 109 9.80 8.12 -33.98
N VAL A 110 10.94 8.54 -33.42
CA VAL A 110 11.25 9.96 -33.19
C VAL A 110 11.54 10.66 -34.52
N PHE A 111 12.33 10.01 -35.38
CA PHE A 111 12.71 10.57 -36.68
C PHE A 111 11.85 10.04 -37.83
N ASP A 112 11.47 8.75 -37.82
CA ASP A 112 10.51 8.20 -38.79
C ASP A 112 9.08 8.37 -38.28
N ILE A 113 8.51 9.55 -38.54
CA ILE A 113 7.20 9.98 -38.00
C ILE A 113 5.99 9.48 -38.80
N LYS A 114 6.17 8.56 -39.73
CA LYS A 114 5.07 8.03 -40.57
C LYS A 114 3.97 7.46 -39.68
N TYR A 115 2.80 8.08 -39.71
CA TYR A 115 1.70 7.70 -38.83
C TYR A 115 0.87 6.53 -39.38
N TYR A 116 0.65 6.46 -40.70
CA TYR A 116 -0.26 5.47 -41.29
C TYR A 116 0.22 4.02 -41.12
N SER A 117 1.53 3.77 -41.08
CA SER A 117 2.11 2.45 -40.79
C SER A 117 1.96 2.05 -39.33
N ARG A 118 1.95 3.02 -38.41
CA ARG A 118 1.83 2.83 -36.96
C ARG A 118 0.38 2.80 -36.48
N ASP A 119 -0.57 3.31 -37.27
CA ASP A 119 -1.98 3.43 -36.89
C ASP A 119 -2.69 2.08 -36.78
N GLN A 120 -2.60 1.45 -35.61
CA GLN A 120 -3.29 0.20 -35.29
C GLN A 120 -4.82 0.36 -35.18
N ARG A 121 -5.33 1.58 -34.98
CA ARG A 121 -6.76 1.79 -34.78
C ARG A 121 -7.54 1.66 -36.09
N ARG A 122 -6.98 2.20 -37.17
CA ARG A 122 -7.60 2.17 -38.51
C ARG A 122 -7.11 1.01 -39.36
N ASN A 123 -5.90 0.51 -39.13
CA ASN A 123 -5.34 -0.64 -39.84
C ASN A 123 -5.94 -1.97 -39.38
N ARG A 124 -7.27 -2.07 -39.41
CA ARG A 124 -8.02 -3.30 -39.17
C ARG A 124 -8.68 -3.74 -40.47
N PRO A 125 -8.79 -5.05 -40.73
CA PRO A 125 -9.50 -5.52 -41.90
C PRO A 125 -10.96 -4.99 -41.89
N PRO A 126 -11.51 -4.62 -43.05
CA PRO A 126 -12.90 -4.20 -43.15
C PRO A 126 -13.84 -5.34 -42.77
N ILE A 127 -15.00 -4.99 -42.20
CA ILE A 127 -16.02 -5.97 -41.82
C ILE A 127 -16.55 -6.65 -43.09
N ARG A 128 -16.50 -7.98 -43.13
CA ARG A 128 -17.05 -8.80 -44.21
C ARG A 128 -18.36 -9.43 -43.73
N CYS A 129 -19.47 -9.03 -44.32
CA CYS A 129 -20.79 -9.60 -44.03
C CYS A 129 -21.25 -10.45 -45.23
N THR A 130 -21.43 -11.74 -45.02
CA THR A 130 -21.94 -12.69 -46.02
C THR A 130 -23.30 -13.21 -45.59
N ILE A 131 -24.28 -13.24 -46.50
CA ILE A 131 -25.61 -13.77 -46.23
C ILE A 131 -25.62 -15.25 -46.61
N LEU A 132 -25.84 -16.13 -45.64
CA LEU A 132 -26.00 -17.56 -45.86
C LEU A 132 -27.47 -17.89 -46.09
N LYS A 133 -27.78 -18.56 -47.20
CA LYS A 133 -29.13 -19.06 -47.48
C LYS A 133 -29.23 -20.54 -47.11
N LYS A 134 -30.47 -21.06 -47.05
CA LYS A 134 -30.75 -22.49 -46.84
C LYS A 134 -29.90 -23.45 -47.70
N PRO A 135 -29.76 -23.28 -49.03
CA PRO A 135 -28.94 -24.19 -49.84
C PRO A 135 -27.47 -24.24 -49.41
N ASP A 136 -26.89 -23.10 -49.04
CA ASP A 136 -25.48 -23.01 -48.61
C ASP A 136 -25.28 -23.77 -47.29
N ILE A 137 -26.25 -23.66 -46.37
CA ILE A 137 -26.22 -24.36 -45.09
C ILE A 137 -26.35 -25.87 -45.28
N GLU A 138 -27.27 -26.33 -46.14
CA GLU A 138 -27.44 -27.76 -46.44
C GLU A 138 -26.18 -28.36 -47.08
N GLN A 139 -25.47 -27.59 -47.90
CA GLN A 139 -24.18 -27.99 -48.46
C GLN A 139 -23.12 -28.11 -47.36
N MET A 140 -22.97 -27.10 -46.50
CA MET A 140 -22.02 -27.15 -45.38
C MET A 140 -22.30 -28.34 -44.44
N MET A 141 -23.57 -28.66 -44.16
CA MET A 141 -23.95 -29.82 -43.34
C MET A 141 -23.55 -31.16 -43.99
N LYS A 142 -23.65 -31.27 -45.32
CA LYS A 142 -23.24 -32.48 -46.06
C LYS A 142 -21.71 -32.63 -46.08
N GLU A 143 -20.99 -31.52 -46.12
CA GLU A 143 -19.52 -31.49 -46.17
C GLU A 143 -18.86 -31.68 -44.80
N THR A 144 -19.50 -31.20 -43.72
CA THR A 144 -18.93 -31.22 -42.37
C THR A 144 -18.92 -32.64 -41.80
N LYS A 145 -17.74 -33.12 -41.38
CA LYS A 145 -17.54 -34.33 -40.58
C LYS A 145 -16.73 -33.95 -39.34
N PHE A 146 -17.01 -34.56 -38.19
CA PHE A 146 -16.35 -34.22 -36.94
C PHE A 146 -15.32 -35.27 -36.55
N ASP A 147 -14.08 -34.85 -36.45
CA ASP A 147 -13.00 -35.60 -35.81
C ASP A 147 -12.85 -35.16 -34.33
N PRO A 148 -12.24 -35.98 -33.46
CA PRO A 148 -12.01 -35.62 -32.05
C PRO A 148 -11.25 -34.30 -31.84
N ALA A 149 -10.48 -33.86 -32.83
CA ALA A 149 -9.71 -32.61 -32.79
C ALA A 149 -10.54 -31.35 -33.08
N ASP A 150 -11.72 -31.49 -33.69
CA ASP A 150 -12.60 -30.37 -34.05
C ASP A 150 -13.40 -29.83 -32.86
N PHE A 151 -13.45 -30.59 -31.77
CA PHE A 151 -14.12 -30.16 -30.55
C PHE A 151 -13.30 -29.09 -29.82
N PRO A 152 -13.97 -28.06 -29.24
CA PRO A 152 -13.28 -27.05 -28.46
C PRO A 152 -12.52 -27.71 -27.31
N LYS A 153 -11.24 -27.36 -27.18
CA LYS A 153 -10.38 -27.93 -26.13
C LYS A 153 -10.89 -27.50 -24.77
N VAL A 154 -11.07 -28.48 -23.89
CA VAL A 154 -11.46 -28.23 -22.51
C VAL A 154 -10.28 -27.57 -21.77
N TYR A 155 -10.57 -26.50 -21.03
CA TYR A 155 -9.60 -25.92 -20.10
C TYR A 155 -9.55 -26.79 -18.84
N LEU A 156 -8.66 -27.77 -18.82
CA LEU A 156 -8.46 -28.67 -17.68
C LEU A 156 -7.54 -28.01 -16.65
N THR A 157 -8.06 -27.82 -15.44
CA THR A 157 -7.25 -27.44 -14.28
C THR A 157 -6.62 -28.70 -13.67
N ALA A 158 -5.32 -28.67 -13.43
CA ALA A 158 -4.63 -29.76 -12.74
C ALA A 158 -5.12 -29.87 -11.28
N ALA A 159 -5.11 -31.07 -10.72
CA ALA A 159 -5.15 -31.24 -9.27
C ALA A 159 -3.81 -30.72 -8.72
N ILE A 160 -3.87 -29.71 -7.86
CA ILE A 160 -2.70 -29.04 -7.29
C ILE A 160 -2.63 -29.42 -5.82
N GLU A 161 -1.46 -29.88 -5.39
CA GLU A 161 -1.13 -29.98 -3.97
C GLU A 161 -0.55 -28.64 -3.53
N GLU A 162 -1.23 -27.99 -2.59
CA GLU A 162 -0.81 -26.69 -2.06
C GLU A 162 0.24 -26.91 -0.97
N ASP A 163 1.48 -26.50 -1.24
CA ASP A 163 2.55 -26.43 -0.24
C ASP A 163 3.03 -24.98 -0.10
N ILE A 164 3.10 -24.53 1.15
CA ILE A 164 3.39 -23.16 1.55
C ILE A 164 4.80 -22.72 1.14
N ASN A 165 5.78 -23.64 1.13
CA ASN A 165 7.19 -23.31 0.90
C ASN A 165 7.79 -23.99 -0.35
N ALA A 166 6.98 -24.66 -1.19
CA ALA A 166 7.45 -25.47 -2.31
C ALA A 166 8.27 -24.69 -3.37
N ARG A 167 7.94 -23.40 -3.60
CA ARG A 167 8.62 -22.58 -4.62
C ARG A 167 9.51 -21.55 -3.95
N GLY A 168 10.82 -21.64 -4.20
CA GLY A 168 11.79 -20.68 -3.68
C GLY A 168 11.95 -20.69 -2.16
N GLY A 169 11.44 -21.73 -1.46
CA GLY A 169 11.48 -21.81 -0.01
C GLY A 169 10.56 -20.80 0.68
N GLY A 170 9.46 -20.40 0.04
CA GLY A 170 8.51 -19.40 0.57
C GLY A 170 8.87 -17.94 0.23
N TYR A 171 10.02 -17.70 -0.43
CA TYR A 171 10.49 -16.38 -0.82
C TYR A 171 10.68 -16.24 -2.33
N GLN A 172 10.00 -15.26 -2.93
CA GLN A 172 10.17 -14.91 -4.34
C GLN A 172 11.33 -13.91 -4.49
N LYS A 173 12.35 -14.28 -5.27
CA LYS A 173 13.42 -13.37 -5.72
C LYS A 173 12.95 -12.45 -6.82
#